data_AF-A0A0U2UC87-F1
#
_entry.id   AF-A0A0U2UC87-F1
#
_cell.length_a   1.000
_cell.length_b   1.000
_cell.length_c   1.000
_cell.angle_alpha   90.00
_cell.angle_beta   90.00
_cell.angle_gamma   90.00
#
_symmetry.space_group_name_H-M   'P 1'
#
loop_
_entity.id
_entity.type
_entity.pdbx_description
1 polymer ?
#
loop_
_entity_poly.entity_id
_entity_poly.type
_entity_poly.pdbx_seq_one_letter_code
_entity_poly.pdbx_strand_id
1 'polypeptide(L)' 'MLTFLLIAALIVCVVALIWSLIAIRNQQHKELDKGMNETTIKHPILANPILIANILFPIILALGAILVMYLTR' A
#
# COMPACT_ATOMS: atom_id res chain seq x y z
N MET A 1 2.62 -3.45 -26.85
CA MET A 1 3.65 -2.94 -25.91
C MET A 1 3.03 -2.36 -24.63
N LEU A 2 2.09 -1.41 -24.74
CA LEU A 2 1.48 -0.75 -23.56
C LEU A 2 0.80 -1.74 -22.59
N THR A 3 0.10 -2.74 -23.10
CA THR A 3 -0.53 -3.80 -22.29
C THR A 3 0.48 -4.60 -21.45
N PHE A 4 1.67 -4.88 -22.00
CA PHE A 4 2.73 -5.57 -21.27
C PHE A 4 3.33 -4.70 -20.16
N LEU A 5 3.48 -3.38 -20.40
CA LEU A 5 3.91 -2.44 -19.36
C LEU A 5 2.89 -2.35 -18.23
N LEU A 6 1.58 -2.33 -18.54
CA LEU A 6 0.53 -2.28 -17.52
C LEU A 6 0.50 -3.55 -16.65
N ILE A 7 0.68 -4.72 -17.27
CA ILE A 7 0.76 -5.99 -16.54
C ILE A 7 2.01 -6.01 -15.64
N ALA A 8 3.16 -5.56 -16.13
CA ALA A 8 4.37 -5.46 -15.32
C ALA A 8 4.20 -4.48 -14.14
N ALA A 9 3.58 -3.32 -14.37
CA ALA A 9 3.30 -2.33 -13.33
C ALA A 9 2.34 -2.89 -12.26
N LEU A 10 1.31 -3.64 -12.67
CA LEU A 10 0.39 -4.31 -11.76
C LEU A 10 1.14 -5.31 -10.86
N ILE A 11 2.00 -6.15 -11.45
CA ILE A 11 2.79 -7.15 -10.70
C ILE A 11 3.69 -6.47 -9.67
N VAL A 12 4.39 -5.40 -10.05
CA VAL A 12 5.25 -4.64 -9.13
C VAL A 12 4.43 -4.05 -7.98
N CYS A 13 3.25 -3.49 -8.26
CA CYS A 13 2.38 -2.94 -7.22
C CYS A 13 1.91 -4.01 -6.23
N VAL A 14 1.52 -5.19 -6.73
CA VAL A 14 1.06 -6.31 -5.88
C VAL A 14 2.20 -6.82 -4.99
N VAL A 15 3.40 -7.01 -5.55
CA VAL A 15 4.58 -7.47 -4.79
C VAL A 15 4.98 -6.44 -3.72
N ALA A 16 5.00 -5.14 -4.07
CA ALA A 16 5.30 -4.07 -3.14
C ALA A 16 4.30 -4.00 -1.98
N LEU A 17 3.00 -4.19 -2.27
CA LEU A 17 1.95 -4.19 -1.25
C LEU A 17 2.10 -5.38 -0.29
N ILE A 18 2.37 -6.58 -0.80
CA ILE A 18 2.62 -7.76 0.03
C ILE A 18 3.84 -7.53 0.93
N TRP A 19 4.95 -7.02 0.37
CA TRP A 19 6.17 -6.77 1.15
C TRP A 19 5.95 -5.71 2.24
N SER A 20 5.17 -4.68 1.92
CA SER A 20 4.78 -3.63 2.87
C SER A 20 3.94 -4.19 4.02
N LEU A 21 2.94 -5.04 3.73
CA LEU A 21 2.14 -5.69 4.77
C LEU A 21 2.99 -6.59 5.67
N ILE A 22 3.94 -7.34 5.11
CA ILE A 22 4.87 -8.18 5.88
C ILE A 22 5.78 -7.30 6.75
N ALA A 23 6.33 -6.21 6.21
CA ALA A 23 7.16 -5.28 6.96
C ALA A 23 6.40 -4.65 8.14
N ILE A 24 5.15 -4.25 7.93
CA ILE A 24 4.28 -3.70 8.99
C ILE A 24 4.06 -4.75 10.09
N ARG A 25 3.70 -5.99 9.72
CA ARG A 25 3.51 -7.08 10.71
C ARG A 25 4.79 -7.38 11.48
N ASN A 26 5.94 -7.36 10.80
CA ASN A 26 7.24 -7.57 11.44
C ASN A 26 7.68 -6.40 12.33
N GLN A 27 7.13 -5.20 12.11
CA GLN A 27 7.39 -4.02 12.95
C GLN A 27 6.51 -3.99 14.22
N GLN A 28 5.35 -4.65 14.22
CA GLN A 28 4.43 -4.70 15.39
C GLN A 28 4.97 -5.46 16.62
N HIS A 29 6.11 -6.17 16.51
CA HIS A 29 6.70 -6.92 17.62
C HIS A 29 8.06 -6.39 18.08
N LYS A 30 8.48 -5.20 17.64
CA LYS A 30 9.75 -4.59 18.08
C LYS A 30 9.59 -3.88 19.43
N GLU A 31 10.65 -3.92 20.24
CA GLU A 31 10.72 -3.45 21.63
C GLU A 31 10.35 -1.98 21.87
N LEU A 32 10.21 -1.17 20.81
CA LEU A 32 9.77 0.22 20.90
C LEU A 32 8.30 0.35 21.35
N ASP A 33 7.50 -0.72 21.26
CA ASP A 33 6.11 -0.77 21.74
C ASP A 33 5.99 -1.08 23.25
N LYS A 34 7.09 -1.41 23.94
CA LYS A 34 7.08 -1.83 25.38
C LYS A 34 6.66 -0.73 26.38
N GLY A 35 6.38 0.49 25.91
CA GLY A 35 5.90 1.61 26.75
C GLY A 35 4.70 2.35 26.17
N MET A 36 4.12 1.89 25.06
CA MET A 36 2.97 2.54 24.46
C MET A 36 1.68 2.09 25.16
N ASN A 37 0.96 3.06 25.73
CA ASN A 37 -0.31 2.88 26.41
C ASN A 37 -1.29 2.07 25.53
N GLU A 38 -1.98 1.07 26.09
CA GLU A 38 -2.86 0.13 25.38
C GLU A 38 -3.99 0.82 24.60
N THR A 39 -4.30 2.08 24.94
CA THR A 39 -5.22 2.96 24.20
C THR A 39 -4.69 3.38 22.82
N THR A 40 -3.37 3.45 22.63
CA THR A 40 -2.70 3.79 21.37
C THR A 40 -2.64 2.57 20.42
N ILE A 41 -2.59 1.36 20.99
CA ILE A 41 -2.59 0.09 20.22
C ILE A 41 -3.92 -0.12 19.48
N LYS A 42 -5.01 0.46 20.00
CA LYS A 42 -6.33 0.47 19.36
C LYS A 42 -6.50 1.59 18.33
N HIS A 43 -5.43 2.26 17.88
CA HIS A 43 -5.59 3.19 16.76
C HIS A 43 -6.14 2.40 15.56
N PRO A 44 -7.34 2.78 15.05
CA PRO A 44 -7.94 2.06 13.95
C PRO A 44 -6.94 2.10 12.80
N ILE A 45 -6.78 0.98 12.11
CA ILE A 45 -5.89 0.83 10.93
C ILE A 45 -6.13 1.99 9.93
N LEU A 46 -7.36 2.50 9.90
CA LEU A 46 -7.85 3.67 9.16
C LEU A 46 -7.28 5.04 9.58
N ALA A 47 -6.59 5.15 10.71
CA ALA A 47 -5.94 6.37 11.18
C ALA A 47 -4.43 6.37 10.93
N ASN A 48 -3.85 5.25 10.47
CA ASN A 48 -2.44 5.19 10.13
C ASN A 48 -2.22 5.66 8.67
N PRO A 49 -1.70 6.88 8.46
CA PRO A 49 -1.58 7.46 7.13
C PRO A 49 -0.67 6.65 6.19
N ILE A 50 0.32 5.92 6.73
CA ILE A 50 1.20 5.06 5.94
C ILE A 50 0.43 3.85 5.39
N LEU A 51 -0.44 3.28 6.22
CA LEU A 51 -1.29 2.14 5.84
C LEU A 51 -2.34 2.57 4.81
N ILE A 52 -2.96 3.73 5.03
CA ILE A 52 -3.88 4.36 4.07
C ILE A 52 -3.16 4.61 2.74
N ALA A 53 -1.96 5.20 2.76
CA ALA A 53 -1.19 5.48 1.55
C ALA A 53 -0.82 4.19 0.80
N ASN A 54 -0.42 3.12 1.49
CA ASN A 54 -0.12 1.84 0.86
C ASN A 54 -1.33 1.19 0.16
N ILE A 55 -2.55 1.42 0.66
CA ILE A 55 -3.77 0.91 0.05
C ILE A 55 -4.24 1.83 -1.09
N LEU A 56 -4.22 3.14 -0.88
CA LEU A 56 -4.69 4.12 -1.88
C LEU A 56 -3.75 4.24 -3.07
N PHE A 57 -2.43 4.16 -2.87
CA PHE A 57 -1.44 4.32 -3.92
C PHE A 57 -1.66 3.39 -5.13
N PRO A 58 -1.77 2.06 -4.97
CA PRO A 58 -2.02 1.16 -6.11
C PRO A 58 -3.39 1.38 -6.76
N ILE A 59 -4.41 1.77 -5.99
CA ILE A 59 -5.74 2.08 -6.52
C ILE A 59 -5.67 3.32 -7.42
N ILE A 60 -5.01 4.38 -6.94
CA ILE A 60 -4.79 5.61 -7.73
C ILE A 60 -3.95 5.31 -8.97
N LEU A 61 -2.91 4.49 -8.85
CA LEU A 61 -2.07 4.09 -9.98
C LEU A 61 -2.86 3.33 -11.05
N ALA A 62 -3.68 2.37 -10.64
CA ALA A 62 -4.52 1.61 -11.57
C ALA A 62 -5.56 2.51 -12.26
N LEU A 63 -6.24 3.37 -11.51
CA LEU A 63 -7.21 4.33 -12.07
C LEU A 63 -6.54 5.34 -13.01
N GLY A 64 -5.39 5.89 -12.62
CA GLY A 64 -4.61 6.81 -13.45
C GLY A 64 -4.15 6.15 -14.75
N ALA A 65 -3.70 4.89 -14.69
CA ALA A 65 -3.31 4.13 -15.88
C ALA A 65 -4.49 3.88 -16.83
N ILE A 66 -5.67 3.53 -16.31
CA ILE A 66 -6.90 3.37 -17.11
C ILE A 66 -7.29 4.70 -17.77
N LEU A 67 -7.27 5.79 -17.01
CA LEU A 67 -7.66 7.11 -17.49
C LEU A 67 -6.71 7.59 -18.61
N VAL A 68 -5.40 7.42 -18.42
CA VAL A 68 -4.40 7.72 -19.46
C VAL A 68 -4.62 6.84 -20.68
N MET A 69 -4.86 5.54 -20.51
CA MET A 69 -5.13 4.65 -21.65
C MET A 69 -6.37 5.07 -22.43
N TYR A 70 -7.41 5.55 -21.75
CA TYR A 70 -8.62 6.08 -22.39
C TYR A 70 -8.35 7.39 -23.12
N LEU A 71 -7.57 8.30 -22.54
CA LEU A 71 -7.29 9.61 -23.13
C LEU A 71 -6.29 9.55 -24.30
N THR A 72 -5.40 8.56 -24.31
CA THR A 72 -4.33 8.43 -25.31
C THR A 72 -4.69 7.48 -26.46
N ARG A 73 -5.92 6.98 -26.50
CA ARG A 73 -6.46 6.09 -27.55
C ARG A 73 -7.60 6.79 -28.27
#